data_AF-A0A4V1T2L6-F1
#
_entry.id   AF-A0A4V1T2L6-F1
#
_cell.length_a   1.000
_cell.length_b   1.000
_cell.length_c   1.000
_cell.angle_alpha   90.00
_cell.angle_beta   90.00
_cell.angle_gamma   90.00
#
_symmetry.space_group_name_H-M   'P 1'
#
loop_
_entity.id
_entity.type
_entity.pdbx_description
1 polymer ?
#
loop_
_entity_poly.entity_id
_entity_poly.type
_entity_poly.pdbx_seq_one_letter_code
_entity_poly.pdbx_strand_id
1 'polypeptide(L)'
;MARLGWQTPEQAQWQADYEARRARQYRSLVDRLEIWAFCPRKGCQRQMSCGSERPSLCLSAFFVTMPDDLKNYVRLVITARSGGASPAEAHRTACERMMAVDGRTPFDGL
;
A
#
# COMPACT_ATOMS: atom_id res chain seq x y z
N MET A 1 23.29 -34.07 -3.83
CA MET A 1 23.43 -32.61 -4.03
C MET A 1 22.45 -32.16 -5.10
N ALA A 2 21.27 -31.67 -4.71
CA ALA A 2 20.26 -31.20 -5.66
C ALA A 2 20.67 -29.83 -6.21
N ARG A 3 20.89 -29.74 -7.53
CA ARG A 3 21.17 -28.48 -8.22
C ARG A 3 19.91 -27.61 -8.18
N LEU A 4 20.00 -26.51 -7.44
CA LEU A 4 19.00 -25.44 -7.37
C LEU A 4 18.70 -24.92 -8.79
N GLY A 5 17.40 -24.74 -9.05
CA GLY A 5 16.82 -24.44 -10.35
C GLY A 5 17.34 -23.15 -10.96
N TRP A 6 17.75 -23.23 -12.22
CA TRP A 6 18.12 -22.09 -13.05
C TRP A 6 16.84 -21.36 -13.46
N GLN A 7 16.66 -20.12 -12.99
CA GLN A 7 15.71 -19.20 -13.61
C GLN A 7 16.15 -18.95 -15.06
N THR A 8 15.21 -19.02 -15.99
CA THR A 8 15.48 -18.63 -17.38
C THR A 8 15.76 -17.12 -17.45
N PRO A 9 16.56 -16.64 -18.42
CA PRO A 9 16.80 -15.21 -18.60
C PRO A 9 15.51 -14.39 -18.74
N GLU A 10 14.48 -14.96 -19.36
CA GLU A 10 13.15 -14.35 -19.50
C GLU A 10 12.45 -14.18 -18.13
N GLN A 11 12.52 -15.19 -17.26
CA GLN A 11 11.99 -15.09 -15.89
C GLN A 11 12.73 -14.06 -15.05
N ALA A 12 14.07 -13.98 -15.21
CA ALA A 12 14.88 -12.97 -14.51
C ALA A 12 14.53 -11.55 -14.96
N GLN A 13 14.35 -11.34 -16.28
CA GLN A 13 13.94 -10.05 -16.84
C GLN A 13 12.52 -9.66 -16.37
N TRP A 14 11.57 -10.58 -16.43
CA TRP A 14 10.20 -10.35 -15.96
C TRP A 14 10.17 -9.96 -14.47
N GLN A 15 10.96 -10.65 -13.63
CA GLN A 15 11.04 -10.36 -12.20
C GLN A 15 11.61 -8.95 -11.96
N ALA A 16 12.68 -8.57 -12.66
CA ALA A 16 13.28 -7.25 -12.56
C ALA A 16 12.28 -6.14 -12.98
N ASP A 17 11.55 -6.33 -14.07
CA ASP A 17 10.54 -5.39 -14.55
C ASP A 17 9.36 -5.28 -13.57
N TYR A 18 8.93 -6.41 -13.00
CA TYR A 18 7.91 -6.46 -11.97
C TYR A 18 8.32 -5.69 -10.71
N GLU A 19 9.53 -5.93 -10.20
CA GLU A 19 10.07 -5.25 -9.02
C GLU A 19 10.25 -3.75 -9.27
N ALA A 20 10.76 -3.35 -10.44
CA ALA A 20 10.91 -1.94 -10.81
C ALA A 20 9.56 -1.23 -10.90
N ARG A 21 8.54 -1.87 -11.51
CA ARG A 21 7.18 -1.33 -11.56
C ARG A 21 6.59 -1.20 -10.17
N ARG A 22 6.74 -2.22 -9.34
CA ARG A 22 6.25 -2.25 -7.96
C ARG A 22 6.90 -1.16 -7.10
N ALA A 23 8.21 -0.94 -7.24
CA ALA A 23 8.93 0.14 -6.56
C ALA A 23 8.41 1.53 -6.96
N ARG A 24 8.15 1.77 -8.27
CA ARG A 24 7.55 3.02 -8.75
C ARG A 24 6.17 3.27 -8.16
N GLN A 25 5.32 2.24 -8.12
CA GLN A 25 3.98 2.33 -7.52
C GLN A 25 4.05 2.68 -6.02
N TYR A 26 4.93 2.00 -5.27
CA TYR A 26 5.11 2.31 -3.86
C TYR A 26 5.62 3.73 -3.62
N ARG A 27 6.61 4.20 -4.41
CA ARG A 27 7.09 5.58 -4.31
C ARG A 27 5.96 6.58 -4.55
N SER A 28 5.16 6.37 -5.61
CA SER A 28 4.01 7.23 -5.90
C SER A 28 3.00 7.27 -4.75
N LEU A 29 2.73 6.14 -4.09
CA LEU A 29 1.84 6.11 -2.93
C LEU A 29 2.44 6.83 -1.72
N VAL A 30 3.72 6.61 -1.43
CA VAL A 30 4.43 7.27 -0.32
C VAL A 30 4.45 8.78 -0.50
N ASP A 31 4.63 9.25 -1.74
CA ASP A 31 4.65 10.68 -2.07
C ASP A 31 3.25 11.31 -1.97
N ARG A 32 2.21 10.64 -2.49
CA ARG A 32 0.81 11.11 -2.40
C ARG A 32 0.27 11.15 -0.98
N LEU A 33 0.73 10.24 -0.12
CA LEU A 33 0.39 10.21 1.30
C LEU A 33 1.30 11.12 2.14
N GLU A 34 2.23 11.83 1.50
CA GLU A 34 3.19 12.73 2.14
C GLU A 34 3.97 12.09 3.30
N ILE A 35 4.18 10.76 3.24
CA ILE A 35 4.87 10.01 4.30
C ILE A 35 6.30 10.51 4.50
N TRP A 36 6.91 11.11 3.46
CA TRP A 36 8.22 11.75 3.55
C TRP A 36 8.28 12.87 4.59
N ALA A 37 7.15 13.53 4.93
CA ALA A 37 7.09 14.59 5.94
C ALA A 37 7.46 14.07 7.34
N PHE A 38 7.15 12.81 7.62
CA PHE A 38 7.42 12.15 8.90
C PHE A 38 8.66 11.25 8.85
N CYS A 39 9.35 11.19 7.71
CA CYS A 39 10.52 10.34 7.53
C CYS A 39 11.73 10.90 8.30
N PRO A 40 12.51 10.09 9.05
CA PRO A 40 13.71 10.57 9.74
C PRO A 40 14.82 11.04 8.78
N ARG A 41 14.79 10.63 7.50
CA ARG A 41 15.76 11.06 6.49
C ARG A 41 15.43 12.47 6.00
N LYS A 42 16.22 13.45 6.39
CA LYS A 42 16.09 14.87 5.94
C LYS A 42 16.13 15.05 4.43
N GLY A 43 16.79 14.15 3.68
CA GLY A 43 16.78 14.16 2.22
C GLY A 43 15.37 13.96 1.62
N CYS A 44 14.59 13.03 2.16
CA CYS A 44 13.22 12.78 1.70
C CYS A 44 12.29 13.96 2.03
N GLN A 45 12.48 14.58 3.20
CA GLN A 45 11.75 15.79 3.59
C GLN A 45 12.02 16.94 2.61
N ARG A 46 13.29 17.22 2.31
CA ARG A 46 13.68 18.32 1.40
C ARG A 46 13.23 18.12 -0.03
N GLN A 47 13.25 16.87 -0.51
CA GLN A 47 12.83 16.52 -1.87
C GLN A 47 11.32 16.38 -2.01
N MET A 48 10.57 16.40 -0.90
CA MET A 48 9.14 16.12 -0.86
C MET A 48 8.78 14.81 -1.60
N SER A 49 9.68 13.82 -1.51
CA SER A 49 9.57 12.55 -2.21
C SER A 49 10.42 11.46 -1.55
N CYS A 50 10.00 10.20 -1.70
CA CYS A 50 10.69 9.04 -1.19
C CYS A 50 11.93 8.68 -2.03
N GLY A 51 13.11 9.09 -1.54
CA GLY A 51 14.42 8.71 -2.08
C GLY A 51 14.92 7.31 -1.68
N SER A 52 14.06 6.44 -1.13
CA SER A 52 14.45 5.06 -0.78
C SER A 52 14.49 4.18 -2.03
N GLU A 53 15.48 3.28 -2.10
CA GLU A 53 15.52 2.18 -3.07
C GLU A 53 14.44 1.13 -2.76
N ARG A 54 14.01 1.04 -1.49
CA ARG A 54 12.95 0.16 -1.02
C ARG A 54 11.80 0.99 -0.44
N PRO A 55 10.99 1.67 -1.29
CA PRO A 55 9.90 2.54 -0.84
C PRO A 55 8.79 1.77 -0.10
N SER A 56 8.68 0.46 -0.32
CA SER A 56 7.78 -0.42 0.42
C SER A 56 8.00 -0.37 1.94
N LEU A 57 9.23 -0.16 2.41
CA LEU A 57 9.52 -0.09 3.85
C LEU A 57 8.89 1.15 4.51
N CYS A 58 8.94 2.30 3.83
CA CYS A 58 8.32 3.54 4.33
C CYS A 58 6.79 3.39 4.38
N LEU A 59 6.21 2.81 3.32
CA LEU A 59 4.79 2.54 3.28
C LEU A 59 4.38 1.56 4.38
N SER A 60 5.09 0.45 4.55
CA SER A 60 4.82 -0.54 5.61
C SER A 60 4.92 0.06 7.00
N ALA A 61 5.95 0.88 7.28
CA ALA A 61 6.12 1.55 8.57
C ALA A 61 4.94 2.49 8.86
N PHE A 62 4.51 3.28 7.88
CA PHE A 62 3.32 4.12 8.01
C PHE A 62 2.04 3.29 8.21
N PHE A 63 1.89 2.19 7.48
CA PHE A 63 0.76 1.29 7.64
C PHE A 63 0.71 0.69 9.05
N VAL A 64 1.83 0.38 9.69
CA VAL A 64 1.85 -0.13 11.09
C VAL A 64 1.23 0.89 12.05
N THR A 65 1.54 2.18 11.88
CA THR A 65 1.04 3.26 12.73
C THR A 65 -0.40 3.69 12.44
N MET A 66 -0.98 3.24 11.33
CA MET A 66 -2.36 3.56 10.96
C MET A 66 -3.35 2.97 11.98
N PRO A 67 -4.43 3.69 12.35
CA PRO A 67 -5.48 3.13 13.20
C PRO A 67 -6.07 1.85 12.59
N ASP A 68 -6.38 0.87 13.43
CA ASP A 68 -6.83 -0.45 12.95
C ASP A 68 -8.15 -0.37 12.18
N ASP A 69 -9.05 0.55 12.54
CA ASP A 69 -10.29 0.81 11.80
C ASP A 69 -9.99 1.23 10.36
N LEU A 70 -9.01 2.12 10.16
CA LEU A 70 -8.63 2.59 8.83
C LEU A 70 -7.93 1.48 8.03
N LYS A 71 -7.09 0.65 8.68
CA LYS A 71 -6.53 -0.55 8.04
C LYS A 71 -7.64 -1.50 7.60
N ASN A 72 -8.66 -1.71 8.44
CA ASN A 72 -9.79 -2.58 8.15
C ASN A 72 -10.61 -2.04 6.96
N TYR A 73 -10.91 -0.75 6.96
CA TYR A 73 -11.56 -0.07 5.84
C TYR A 73 -10.81 -0.26 4.53
N VAL A 74 -9.50 0.00 4.50
CA VAL A 74 -8.68 -0.17 3.29
C VAL A 74 -8.71 -1.63 2.81
N ARG A 75 -8.64 -2.60 3.72
CA ARG A 75 -8.76 -4.03 3.36
C ARG A 75 -10.10 -4.36 2.72
N LEU A 76 -11.20 -3.85 3.26
CA LEU A 76 -12.54 -4.08 2.73
C LEU A 76 -12.73 -3.45 1.35
N VAL A 77 -12.26 -2.20 1.17
CA VAL A 77 -12.30 -1.52 -0.13
C VAL A 77 -11.49 -2.30 -1.17
N ILE A 78 -10.26 -2.70 -0.85
CA ILE A 78 -9.41 -3.47 -1.79
C ILE A 78 -10.08 -4.80 -2.15
N THR A 79 -10.68 -5.49 -1.18
CA THR A 79 -11.38 -6.76 -1.41
C THR A 79 -12.55 -6.57 -2.38
N ALA A 80 -13.41 -5.55 -2.15
CA ALA A 80 -14.55 -5.26 -3.03
C ALA A 80 -14.09 -4.86 -4.45
N ARG A 81 -13.07 -4.00 -4.55
CA ARG A 81 -12.48 -3.58 -5.84
C ARG A 81 -11.90 -4.77 -6.62
N SER A 82 -11.24 -5.69 -5.91
CA SER A 82 -10.67 -6.91 -6.52
C SER A 82 -11.77 -7.87 -7.00
N GLY A 83 -12.95 -7.81 -6.39
CA GLY A 83 -14.17 -8.49 -6.85
C GLY A 83 -14.93 -7.76 -7.96
N GLY A 84 -14.41 -6.65 -8.49
CA GLY A 84 -15.01 -5.91 -9.62
C GLY A 84 -15.90 -4.73 -9.24
N ALA A 85 -16.07 -4.41 -7.95
CA ALA A 85 -16.87 -3.26 -7.53
C ALA A 85 -16.26 -1.93 -8.02
N SER A 86 -17.10 -0.95 -8.35
CA SER A 86 -16.67 0.44 -8.58
C SER A 86 -16.11 1.08 -7.30
N PRO A 87 -15.41 2.21 -7.38
CA PRO A 87 -14.91 2.90 -6.18
C PRO A 87 -16.01 3.26 -5.18
N ALA A 88 -17.17 3.74 -5.67
CA ALA A 88 -18.29 4.13 -4.82
C ALA A 88 -18.97 2.91 -4.16
N GLU A 89 -19.13 1.81 -4.91
CA GLU A 89 -19.67 0.56 -4.35
C GLU A 89 -18.72 -0.02 -3.30
N ALA A 90 -17.42 -0.07 -3.59
CA ALA A 90 -16.43 -0.57 -2.65
C ALA A 90 -16.40 0.23 -1.35
N HIS A 91 -16.51 1.57 -1.44
CA HIS A 91 -16.65 2.44 -0.28
C HIS A 91 -17.91 2.11 0.53
N ARG A 92 -19.10 2.08 -0.10
CA ARG A 92 -20.36 1.74 0.59
C ARG A 92 -20.28 0.39 1.27
N THR A 93 -19.85 -0.65 0.56
CA THR A 93 -19.74 -2.01 1.11
C THR A 93 -18.77 -2.07 2.29
N ALA A 94 -17.66 -1.32 2.25
CA ALA A 94 -16.74 -1.24 3.38
C ALA A 94 -17.38 -0.58 4.60
N CYS A 95 -18.05 0.57 4.42
CA CYS A 95 -18.74 1.28 5.49
C CYS A 95 -19.87 0.43 6.09
N GLU A 96 -20.71 -0.20 5.27
CA GLU A 96 -21.80 -1.09 5.71
C GLU A 96 -21.29 -2.25 6.56
N ARG A 97 -20.19 -2.88 6.14
CA ARG A 97 -19.58 -3.98 6.90
C ARG A 97 -19.00 -3.50 8.23
N MET A 98 -18.31 -2.36 8.26
CA MET A 98 -17.76 -1.82 9.50
C MET A 98 -18.85 -1.38 10.48
N MET A 99 -19.92 -0.75 9.99
CA MET A 99 -21.13 -0.46 10.77
C MET A 99 -21.73 -1.73 11.37
N ALA A 100 -21.88 -2.79 10.57
CA ALA A 100 -22.50 -4.03 11.03
C ALA A 100 -21.68 -4.78 12.09
N VAL A 101 -20.34 -4.66 12.06
CA VAL A 101 -19.44 -5.39 12.97
C VAL A 101 -19.07 -4.56 14.18
N ASP A 102 -18.65 -3.32 13.97
CA ASP A 102 -18.01 -2.48 15.00
C ASP A 102 -18.90 -1.31 15.45
N GLY A 103 -20.05 -1.09 14.80
CA GLY A 103 -20.96 0.03 15.09
C GLY A 103 -20.37 1.41 14.77
N ARG A 104 -19.25 1.46 14.04
CA ARG A 104 -18.52 2.70 13.68
C ARG A 104 -17.86 2.59 12.30
N THR A 105 -17.81 3.69 11.56
CA THR A 105 -16.99 3.86 10.35
C THR A 105 -15.67 4.53 10.72
N PRO A 106 -14.60 4.42 9.90
CA PRO A 106 -13.31 5.00 10.25
C PRO A 106 -13.32 6.54 10.24
N PHE A 107 -14.42 7.17 9.83
CA PHE A 107 -14.56 8.62 9.72
C PHE A 107 -15.61 9.22 10.67
N ASP A 108 -16.25 8.42 11.53
CA ASP A 108 -17.34 8.90 12.42
C ASP A 108 -16.87 9.90 13.50
N GLY A 109 -15.57 10.19 13.59
CA GLY A 109 -14.98 11.14 14.54
C GLY A 109 -14.13 12.25 13.89
N LEU A 110 -14.28 12.48 12.58
CA LEU A 110 -13.62 13.57 11.84
C LEU A 110 -14.55 14.75 11.59
#